data_AF-A0A5C5S8M4-F1
#
_entry.id   AF-A0A5C5S8M4-F1
#
_cell.length_a   1.000
_cell.length_b   1.000
_cell.length_c   1.000
_cell.angle_alpha   90.00
_cell.angle_beta   90.00
_cell.angle_gamma   90.00
#
_symmetry.space_group_name_H-M   'P 1'
#
loop_
_entity.id
_entity.type
_entity.pdbx_description
1 polymer ?
#
loop_
_entity_poly.entity_id
_entity_poly.type
_entity_poly.pdbx_seq_one_letter_code
_entity_poly.pdbx_strand_id
1 'polypeptide(L)'
;MLQEQDFIIAGYVESESCAFFALILALTEEDPLRYAGWVETALSTPAWLPLKQKFEPLARKTSPFPHQLPQVIRRLAHWIEPRLVARVAFVAFTVDGLVQQPTYRGIREIHAEYKST
;
A
#
# COMPACT_ATOMS: atom_id res chain seq x y z
N MET A 1 -22.60 -3.44 0.00
CA MET A 1 -22.01 -2.93 -1.26
C MET A 1 -20.56 -2.66 -0.98
N LEU A 2 -19.63 -3.12 -1.82
CA LEU A 2 -18.20 -2.82 -1.67
C LEU A 2 -17.92 -1.45 -2.30
N GLN A 3 -17.08 -0.66 -1.64
CA GLN A 3 -16.52 0.58 -2.17
C GLN A 3 -15.19 0.26 -2.85
N GLU A 4 -14.87 0.94 -3.95
CA GLU A 4 -13.58 0.79 -4.64
C GLU A 4 -12.90 2.15 -4.76
N GLN A 5 -11.63 2.23 -4.38
CA GLN A 5 -10.82 3.44 -4.46
C GLN A 5 -9.36 3.09 -4.73
N ASP A 6 -8.63 4.06 -5.29
CA ASP A 6 -7.18 3.97 -5.49
C ASP A 6 -6.47 4.52 -4.23
N PHE A 7 -5.49 3.77 -3.72
CA PHE A 7 -4.69 4.11 -2.53
C PHE A 7 -3.22 4.17 -2.89
N ILE A 8 -2.47 5.11 -2.31
CA ILE A 8 -1.01 5.17 -2.45
C ILE A 8 -0.37 3.96 -1.78
N ILE A 9 0.62 3.38 -2.44
CA ILE A 9 1.45 2.30 -1.88
C ILE A 9 2.66 2.95 -1.22
N ALA A 10 2.71 2.86 0.10
CA ALA A 10 3.80 3.43 0.91
C ALA A 10 4.88 2.37 1.26
N GLY A 11 4.58 1.10 1.03
CA GLY A 11 5.48 -0.01 1.31
C GLY A 11 4.78 -1.34 1.15
N TYR A 12 5.49 -2.42 1.49
CA TYR A 12 4.95 -3.77 1.51
C TYR A 12 5.51 -4.58 2.67
N VAL A 13 4.82 -5.63 3.04
CA VAL A 13 5.23 -6.65 4.01
C VAL A 13 5.35 -7.98 3.28
N GLU A 14 6.47 -8.65 3.45
CA GLU A 14 6.78 -9.96 2.89
C GLU A 14 6.76 -11.01 4.01
N SER A 15 6.09 -12.12 3.78
CA SER A 15 6.17 -13.30 4.66
C SER A 15 7.48 -14.05 4.43
N GLU A 16 8.03 -14.70 5.47
CA GLU A 16 9.30 -15.45 5.36
C GLU A 16 9.25 -16.57 4.31
N SER A 17 8.07 -17.11 4.02
CA SER A 17 7.84 -18.16 3.02
C SER A 17 7.53 -17.65 1.62
N CYS A 18 7.54 -16.32 1.39
CA CYS A 18 7.18 -15.66 0.11
C CYS A 18 5.80 -16.07 -0.45
N ALA A 19 4.95 -16.69 0.37
CA ALA A 19 3.66 -17.21 -0.05
C ALA A 19 2.59 -16.10 -0.04
N PHE A 20 2.76 -15.11 0.84
CA PHE A 20 1.85 -13.98 0.99
C PHE A 20 2.61 -12.66 1.11
N PHE A 21 2.03 -11.62 0.51
CA PHE A 21 2.51 -10.25 0.56
C PHE A 21 1.36 -9.31 0.87
N ALA A 22 1.62 -8.29 1.68
CA ALA A 22 0.65 -7.23 1.95
C ALA A 22 1.19 -5.88 1.52
N LEU A 23 0.35 -5.04 0.91
CA LEU A 23 0.69 -3.67 0.57
C LEU A 23 0.25 -2.74 1.69
N ILE A 24 1.12 -1.81 2.07
CA ILE A 24 0.85 -0.76 3.06
C ILE A 24 0.23 0.42 2.32
N LEU A 25 -1.00 0.76 2.68
CA LEU A 25 -1.82 1.73 1.98
C LEU A 25 -1.79 3.10 2.65
N ALA A 26 -1.84 4.14 1.84
CA ALA A 26 -2.04 5.52 2.24
C ALA A 26 -3.14 6.18 1.41
N LEU A 27 -3.78 7.20 1.97
CA LEU A 27 -4.75 8.02 1.23
C LEU A 27 -4.06 8.87 0.16
N THR A 28 -4.70 9.01 -1.00
CA THR A 28 -4.15 9.73 -2.17
C THR A 28 -4.13 11.25 -2.02
N GLU A 29 -5.05 11.82 -1.25
CA GLU A 29 -5.33 13.27 -1.20
C GLU A 29 -4.83 13.95 0.10
N GLU A 30 -4.05 13.25 0.93
CA GLU A 30 -3.63 13.76 2.23
C GLU A 30 -2.12 14.07 2.24
N ASP A 31 -1.78 15.34 2.52
CA ASP A 31 -0.42 15.80 2.87
C ASP A 31 -0.46 16.41 4.29
N PRO A 32 0.13 15.77 5.31
CA PRO A 32 1.03 14.63 5.20
C PRO A 32 0.32 13.28 4.97
N LEU A 33 1.06 12.32 4.40
CA LEU A 33 0.56 10.97 4.09
C LEU A 33 -0.13 10.32 5.28
N ARG A 34 -1.37 9.87 5.07
CA ARG A 34 -2.18 9.22 6.09
C ARG A 34 -2.28 7.72 5.85
N TYR A 35 -1.96 6.93 6.87
CA TYR A 35 -2.04 5.47 6.82
C TYR A 35 -3.49 5.02 6.73
N ALA A 36 -3.80 4.22 5.71
CA ALA A 36 -5.15 3.75 5.42
C ALA A 36 -5.35 2.26 5.75
N GLY A 37 -4.32 1.55 6.21
CA GLY A 37 -4.37 0.10 6.45
C GLY A 37 -3.36 -0.68 5.63
N TRP A 38 -3.49 -2.00 5.62
CA TRP A 38 -2.79 -2.85 4.66
C TRP A 38 -3.80 -3.72 3.90
N VAL A 39 -3.40 -4.19 2.73
CA VAL A 39 -4.19 -5.14 1.95
C VAL A 39 -3.34 -6.34 1.60
N GLU A 40 -3.86 -7.53 1.87
CA GLU A 40 -3.22 -8.77 1.41
C GLU A 40 -3.39 -8.90 -0.09
N THR A 41 -2.30 -9.22 -0.77
CA THR A 41 -2.30 -9.54 -2.19
C THR A 41 -2.35 -11.04 -2.33
N ALA A 42 -3.44 -11.57 -2.87
CA ALA A 42 -3.57 -13.00 -3.21
C ALA A 42 -2.78 -13.35 -4.49
N LEU A 43 -1.66 -12.66 -4.74
CA LEU A 43 -0.82 -12.86 -5.91
C LEU A 43 0.04 -14.11 -5.71
N SER A 44 0.16 -14.91 -6.76
CA SER A 44 1.13 -16.01 -6.78
C SER A 44 2.56 -15.45 -6.81
N THR A 45 3.53 -16.20 -6.27
CA THR A 45 4.96 -15.84 -6.30
C THR A 45 5.47 -15.36 -7.68
N PRO A 46 5.15 -16.01 -8.82
CA PRO A 46 5.57 -15.50 -10.13
C PRO A 46 4.92 -14.17 -10.54
N ALA A 47 3.71 -13.87 -10.07
CA ALA A 47 3.06 -12.58 -10.32
C ALA A 47 3.63 -11.46 -9.41
N TRP A 48 4.22 -11.81 -8.27
CA TRP A 48 4.87 -10.87 -7.37
C TRP A 48 6.24 -10.41 -7.85
N LEU A 49 7.06 -11.29 -8.42
CA LEU A 49 8.42 -10.95 -8.87
C LEU A 49 8.50 -9.68 -9.75
N PRO A 50 7.67 -9.51 -10.80
CA PRO A 50 7.69 -8.28 -11.60
C PRO A 50 7.23 -7.04 -10.82
N LEU A 51 6.38 -7.21 -9.80
CA LEU A 51 5.96 -6.11 -8.92
C LEU A 51 7.08 -5.69 -7.97
N LYS A 52 7.80 -6.65 -7.39
CA LYS A 52 8.98 -6.38 -6.55
C LYS A 52 10.03 -5.60 -7.34
N GLN A 53 10.27 -5.96 -8.60
CA GLN A 53 11.20 -5.22 -9.48
C GLN A 53 10.78 -3.76 -9.71
N LYS A 54 9.48 -3.45 -9.73
CA LYS A 54 8.98 -2.06 -9.79
C LYS A 54 9.19 -1.31 -8.47
N PHE A 55 9.21 -2.02 -7.34
CA PHE A 55 9.35 -1.44 -6.01
C PHE A 55 10.82 -1.22 -5.60
N GLU A 56 11.73 -2.06 -6.06
CA GLU A 56 13.18 -1.95 -5.79
C GLU A 56 13.77 -0.55 -6.04
N PRO A 57 13.55 0.11 -7.20
CA PRO A 57 14.08 1.45 -7.42
C PRO A 57 13.45 2.52 -6.53
N LEU A 58 12.30 2.24 -5.92
CA LEU A 58 11.59 3.14 -5.01
C LEU A 58 11.95 2.86 -3.54
N ALA A 59 12.83 1.90 -3.24
CA ALA A 59 13.10 1.47 -1.87
C ALA A 59 13.62 2.61 -0.98
N ARG A 60 13.08 2.70 0.24
CA ARG A 60 13.43 3.71 1.24
C ARG A 60 13.82 3.05 2.57
N LYS A 61 14.69 3.71 3.32
CA LYS A 61 15.12 3.26 4.66
C LYS A 61 14.12 3.63 5.76
N THR A 62 13.36 4.70 5.56
CA THR A 62 12.47 5.28 6.58
C THR A 62 11.02 5.30 6.10
N SER A 63 10.10 5.23 7.07
CA SER A 63 8.67 5.32 6.80
C SER A 63 8.33 6.69 6.16
N PRO A 64 7.48 6.73 5.12
CA PRO A 64 7.00 7.97 4.54
C PRO A 64 5.87 8.60 5.35
N PHE A 65 5.37 7.92 6.39
CA PHE A 65 4.30 8.43 7.25
C PHE A 65 4.87 9.31 8.38
N PRO A 66 4.23 10.45 8.71
CA PRO A 66 4.64 11.31 9.82
C PRO A 66 4.27 10.72 11.19
N HIS A 67 3.29 9.83 11.23
CA HIS A 67 2.72 9.27 12.46
C HIS A 67 3.26 7.88 12.76
N GLN A 68 3.22 7.51 14.04
CA GLN A 68 3.67 6.21 14.49
C GLN A 68 2.72 5.11 14.02
N LEU A 69 3.27 4.18 13.24
CA LEU A 69 2.53 3.01 12.73
C LEU A 69 2.52 1.86 13.73
N PRO A 70 1.58 0.90 13.57
CA PRO A 70 1.59 -0.35 14.31
C PRO A 70 2.98 -1.02 14.33
N GLN A 71 3.37 -1.59 15.47
CA GLN A 71 4.71 -2.14 15.67
C GLN A 71 5.06 -3.25 14.67
N VAL A 72 4.06 -4.08 14.29
CA VAL A 72 4.21 -5.14 13.29
C VAL A 72 4.67 -4.58 11.94
N ILE A 73 4.05 -3.50 11.48
CA ILE A 73 4.41 -2.84 10.22
C ILE A 73 5.81 -2.26 10.34
N ARG A 74 6.12 -1.56 11.42
CA ARG A 74 7.46 -0.95 11.60
C ARG A 74 8.60 -1.97 11.57
N ARG A 75 8.35 -3.23 11.95
CA ARG A 75 9.36 -4.29 11.99
C ARG A 75 9.52 -5.03 10.66
N LEU A 76 8.42 -5.23 9.93
CA LEU A 76 8.38 -6.10 8.75
C LEU A 76 8.22 -5.32 7.43
N ALA A 77 7.98 -4.01 7.49
CA ALA A 77 7.75 -3.20 6.30
C ALA A 77 9.04 -2.92 5.54
N HIS A 78 8.95 -3.15 4.24
CA HIS A 78 9.83 -2.56 3.24
C HIS A 78 9.19 -1.27 2.76
N TRP A 79 9.81 -0.13 3.08
CA TRP A 79 9.30 1.18 2.68
C TRP A 79 9.65 1.46 1.23
N ILE A 80 8.71 2.09 0.52
CA ILE A 80 8.95 2.58 -0.84
C ILE A 80 8.54 4.04 -0.95
N GLU A 81 9.06 4.71 -1.97
CA GLU A 81 8.61 6.04 -2.34
C GLU A 81 7.14 5.98 -2.77
N PRO A 82 6.26 6.84 -2.23
CA PRO A 82 4.82 6.83 -2.46
C PRO A 82 4.46 7.34 -3.87
N ARG A 83 4.87 6.58 -4.89
CA ARG A 83 4.74 6.91 -6.33
C ARG A 83 3.96 5.87 -7.10
N LEU A 84 3.27 4.97 -6.42
CA LEU A 84 2.44 3.93 -7.01
C LEU A 84 1.10 3.91 -6.28
N VAL A 85 0.03 3.52 -6.99
CA VAL A 85 -1.28 3.32 -6.36
C VAL A 85 -1.78 1.90 -6.59
N ALA A 86 -2.49 1.36 -5.61
CA ALA A 86 -3.22 0.13 -5.71
C ALA A 86 -4.72 0.42 -5.69
N ARG A 87 -5.46 -0.18 -6.61
CA ARG A 87 -6.92 -0.22 -6.55
C ARG A 87 -7.33 -1.25 -5.51
N VAL A 88 -8.18 -0.83 -4.58
CA VAL A 88 -8.63 -1.66 -3.46
C VAL A 88 -10.14 -1.56 -3.34
N ALA A 89 -10.79 -2.72 -3.25
CA ALA A 89 -12.19 -2.84 -2.88
C ALA A 89 -12.28 -3.09 -1.36
N PHE A 90 -13.18 -2.42 -0.65
CA PHE A 90 -13.32 -2.54 0.79
C PHE A 90 -14.79 -2.34 1.22
N VAL A 91 -15.13 -2.72 2.45
CA VAL A 91 -16.51 -2.64 2.95
C VAL A 91 -16.88 -1.23 3.37
N ALA A 92 -16.03 -0.61 4.19
CA ALA A 92 -16.18 0.74 4.70
C ALA A 92 -14.84 1.23 5.28
N PHE A 93 -14.76 2.52 5.58
CA PHE A 93 -13.72 3.07 6.45
C PHE A 93 -14.12 2.88 7.92
N THR A 94 -13.13 2.55 8.76
CA THR A 94 -13.29 2.60 10.23
C THR A 94 -13.32 4.05 10.72
N VAL A 95 -13.69 4.25 11.99
CA VAL A 95 -13.66 5.58 12.64
C VAL A 95 -12.26 6.20 12.60
N ASP A 96 -11.22 5.36 12.63
CA ASP A 96 -9.82 5.77 12.55
C ASP A 96 -9.33 6.03 11.11
N GLY A 97 -10.19 5.88 10.10
CA GLY A 97 -9.87 6.07 8.69
C GLY A 97 -9.16 4.89 8.03
N LEU A 98 -9.23 3.70 8.62
CA LEU A 98 -8.65 2.48 8.04
C LEU A 98 -9.65 1.75 7.15
N VAL A 99 -9.18 1.11 6.08
CA VAL A 99 -10.04 0.30 5.22
C VAL A 99 -10.40 -1.03 5.88
N GLN A 100 -11.70 -1.35 5.92
CA GLN A 100 -12.20 -2.60 6.49
C GLN A 100 -12.37 -3.67 5.40
N GLN A 101 -11.83 -4.87 5.67
CA GLN A 101 -11.85 -6.02 4.75
C GLN A 101 -11.37 -5.66 3.33
N PRO A 102 -10.17 -5.06 3.19
CA PRO A 102 -9.66 -4.66 1.90
C PRO A 102 -9.31 -5.86 1.02
N THR A 103 -9.61 -5.73 -0.26
CA THR A 103 -9.34 -6.71 -1.32
C THR A 103 -8.57 -6.02 -2.43
N TYR A 104 -7.36 -6.51 -2.71
CA TYR A 104 -6.53 -6.00 -3.79
C TYR A 104 -7.19 -6.25 -5.16
N ARG A 105 -7.28 -5.21 -6.00
CA ARG A 105 -7.84 -5.30 -7.35
C ARG A 105 -6.80 -5.11 -8.45
N GLY A 106 -5.68 -4.45 -8.17
CA GLY A 106 -4.63 -4.22 -9.16
C GLY A 106 -3.75 -3.02 -8.80
N ILE A 107 -2.63 -2.87 -9.50
CA ILE A 107 -1.74 -1.70 -9.38
C ILE A 107 -1.91 -0.81 -10.58
N ARG A 108 -1.91 0.49 -10.32
CA ARG A 108 -1.84 1.52 -11.35
C ARG A 108 -0.59 2.36 -11.08
N GLU A 109 0.11 2.68 -12.14
CA GLU A 109 1.21 3.64 -12.07
C GLU A 109 0.58 5.03 -11.98
N ILE A 110 1.04 5.84 -11.01
CA ILE A 110 0.77 7.27 -11.06
C ILE A 110 1.85 7.89 -11.93
N HIS A 111 1.47 8.30 -13.14
CA HIS A 111 2.25 9.32 -13.84
C HIS A 111 2.26 10.57 -12.95
N ALA A 112 3.35 11.35 -12.99
CA ALA A 112 3.67 12.44 -12.05
C ALA A 112 2.66 13.62 -12.00
N GLU A 113 1.46 13.42 -12.51
CA GLU A 113 0.38 14.37 -12.75
C GLU A 113 -0.65 14.41 -11.61
N TYR A 114 -0.56 13.51 -10.60
CA TYR A 114 -1.47 13.49 -9.44
C TYR A 114 -1.27 14.64 -8.44
N LYS A 115 -0.55 15.70 -8.83
CA LYS A 115 -0.55 17.01 -8.17
C LYS A 115 -1.12 18.05 -9.12
N SER A 116 -2.44 18.12 -9.28
CA SER A 116 -3.16 19.36 -9.59
C SER A 116 -4.66 19.10 -9.76
N THR A 117 -5.43 19.41 -8.75
CA THR A 117 -6.61 20.30 -8.83
C THR A 117 -7.00 20.69 -7.42
#